data_AF-V7B1A7-F1
#
_entry.id   AF-V7B1A7-F1
#
_cell.length_a   1.000
_cell.length_b   1.000
_cell.length_c   1.000
_cell.angle_alpha   90.00
_cell.angle_beta   90.00
_cell.angle_gamma   90.00
#
_symmetry.space_group_name_H-M   'P 1'
#
loop_
_entity.id
_entity.type
_entity.pdbx_description
1 polymer ?
#
loop_
_entity_poly.entity_id
_entity_poly.type
_entity_poly.pdbx_seq_one_letter_code
_entity_poly.pdbx_strand_id
1 'polypeptide(L)'
;MGENSINVIIFEIPKDHRKAKPFHDHVFVFSIADDHIWFRNYQISTHHNEADKLPRGGLDKMTLIEVGPRFCLNPIKIFGGSFGGPTLYENPFYVSPNQ
;
A
#
# COMPACT_ATOMS: atom_id res chain seq x y z
N MET A 1 -16.14 6.45 -15.87
CA MET A 1 -14.75 6.95 -15.87
C MET A 1 -14.21 6.64 -14.48
N GLY A 2 -13.45 5.57 -14.34
CA GLY A 2 -12.96 5.15 -13.02
C GLY A 2 -11.98 6.20 -12.51
N GLU A 3 -12.19 6.67 -11.28
CA GLU A 3 -11.23 7.54 -10.63
C GLU A 3 -9.93 6.75 -10.45
N ASN A 4 -8.94 7.07 -11.29
CA ASN A 4 -7.61 6.49 -11.22
C ASN A 4 -6.90 7.02 -9.96
N SER A 5 -7.13 6.39 -8.81
CA SER A 5 -6.45 6.74 -7.58
C SER A 5 -4.94 6.48 -7.73
N ILE A 6 -4.10 7.46 -7.40
CA ILE A 6 -2.64 7.39 -7.57
C ILE A 6 -1.99 6.20 -6.85
N ASN A 7 -2.56 5.78 -5.72
CA ASN A 7 -2.05 4.65 -4.93
C ASN A 7 -2.14 3.34 -5.71
N VAL A 8 -3.22 3.16 -6.48
CA VAL A 8 -3.45 1.99 -7.33
C VAL A 8 -2.42 1.96 -8.46
N ILE A 9 -2.21 3.09 -9.14
CA ILE A 9 -1.26 3.17 -10.26
C ILE A 9 0.19 2.87 -9.83
N ILE A 10 0.59 3.34 -8.65
CA ILE A 10 1.99 3.28 -8.20
C ILE A 10 2.32 1.94 -7.53
N PHE A 11 1.42 1.41 -6.69
CA PHE A 11 1.72 0.27 -5.83
C PHE A 11 1.14 -1.07 -6.32
N GLU A 12 0.20 -1.08 -7.26
CA GLU A 12 -0.31 -2.33 -7.82
C GLU A 12 0.60 -2.89 -8.91
N ILE A 13 0.59 -4.23 -9.02
CA ILE A 13 1.23 -4.92 -10.13
C ILE A 13 0.23 -4.92 -11.29
N PRO A 14 0.55 -4.32 -12.46
CA PRO A 14 -0.33 -4.34 -13.61
C PRO A 14 -0.68 -5.77 -14.02
N LYS A 15 -1.91 -5.95 -14.51
CA LYS A 15 -2.35 -7.23 -15.07
C LYS A 15 -1.39 -7.67 -16.18
N ASP A 16 -1.05 -8.96 -16.19
CA ASP A 16 -0.18 -9.59 -17.18
C ASP A 16 1.26 -9.04 -17.23
N HIS A 17 1.73 -8.39 -16.15
CA HIS A 17 3.13 -7.99 -16.06
C HIS A 17 4.05 -9.22 -16.12
N ARG A 18 5.05 -9.21 -17.00
CA ARG A 18 5.92 -10.38 -17.30
C ARG A 18 6.57 -11.04 -16.08
N LYS A 19 6.84 -10.26 -15.03
CA LYS A 19 7.47 -10.75 -13.78
C LYS A 19 6.46 -11.05 -12.66
N ALA A 20 5.16 -10.88 -12.91
CA ALA A 20 4.13 -11.20 -11.94
C ALA A 20 4.14 -12.70 -11.62
N LYS A 21 3.86 -13.03 -10.37
CA LYS A 21 3.71 -14.40 -9.90
C LYS A 21 2.22 -14.71 -9.70
N PRO A 22 1.77 -15.96 -9.92
CA PRO A 22 0.35 -16.32 -9.85
C PRO A 22 -0.13 -16.57 -8.41
N PHE A 23 0.35 -15.78 -7.44
CA PHE A 23 0.01 -15.90 -6.03
C PHE A 23 0.10 -14.54 -5.31
N HIS A 24 -0.71 -14.37 -4.27
CA HIS A 24 -0.65 -13.23 -3.36
C HIS A 24 0.24 -13.59 -2.18
N ASP A 25 1.41 -12.97 -2.08
CA ASP A 25 2.37 -13.21 -1.00
C ASP A 25 2.35 -12.07 0.05
N HIS A 26 1.86 -10.88 -0.33
CA HIS A 26 1.85 -9.73 0.55
C HIS A 26 0.62 -8.83 0.33
N VAL A 27 0.35 -7.99 1.33
CA VAL A 27 -0.71 -6.99 1.37
C VAL A 27 -0.11 -5.66 1.81
N PHE A 28 -0.38 -4.61 1.04
CA PHE A 28 -0.12 -3.24 1.45
C PHE A 28 -1.37 -2.64 2.09
N VAL A 29 -1.20 -1.99 3.23
CA VAL A 29 -2.28 -1.32 3.95
C VAL A 29 -1.95 0.16 4.04
N PHE A 30 -2.89 0.97 3.56
CA PHE A 30 -2.89 2.41 3.70
C PHE A 30 -3.98 2.81 4.69
N SER A 31 -3.62 3.46 5.80
CA SER A 31 -4.60 3.97 6.76
C SER A 31 -4.38 5.46 7.01
N ILE A 32 -5.47 6.20 7.15
CA ILE A 32 -5.41 7.61 7.54
C ILE A 32 -5.58 7.68 9.06
N ALA A 33 -4.59 8.21 9.76
CA ALA A 33 -4.63 8.46 11.20
C ALA A 33 -3.77 9.68 11.52
N ASP A 34 -4.27 10.54 12.41
CA ASP A 34 -3.63 11.80 12.80
C ASP A 34 -3.28 12.71 11.60
N ASP A 35 -4.16 12.79 10.60
CA ASP A 35 -3.96 13.51 9.33
C ASP A 35 -2.74 13.06 8.49
N HIS A 36 -2.20 11.87 8.80
CA HIS A 36 -1.13 11.24 8.06
C HIS A 36 -1.59 9.96 7.38
N ILE A 37 -0.94 9.63 6.26
CA ILE A 37 -1.14 8.37 5.56
C ILE A 37 -0.08 7.40 6.04
N TRP A 38 -0.50 6.36 6.75
CA TRP A 38 0.36 5.29 7.23
C TRP A 38 0.40 4.16 6.21
N PHE A 39 1.62 3.75 5.85
CA PHE A 39 1.87 2.60 5.02
C PHE A 39 2.40 1.44 5.85
N ARG A 40 1.82 0.26 5.64
CA ARG A 40 2.31 -1.00 6.20
C ARG A 40 2.35 -2.10 5.15
N ASN A 41 3.39 -2.92 5.23
CA ASN A 41 3.56 -4.10 4.39
C ASN A 41 3.51 -5.38 5.22
N TYR A 42 2.59 -6.27 4.87
CA TYR A 42 2.39 -7.55 5.52
C TYR A 42 2.62 -8.69 4.54
N GLN A 43 3.40 -9.69 4.95
CA GLN A 43 3.44 -10.97 4.26
C GLN A 43 2.28 -11.85 4.74
N ILE A 44 1.71 -12.59 3.80
CA ILE A 44 0.70 -13.61 4.04
C ILE A 44 1.40 -14.89 4.50
N SER A 45 1.11 -15.35 5.71
CA SER A 45 1.60 -16.63 6.23
C SER A 45 0.45 -17.63 6.38
N THR A 46 0.68 -18.86 5.93
CA THR A 46 -0.23 -19.99 6.15
C THR A 46 0.55 -21.09 6.85
N HIS A 47 0.03 -21.57 7.98
CA HIS A 47 0.62 -22.72 8.67
C HIS A 47 0.33 -23.98 7.85
N HIS A 48 1.28 -24.39 7.01
CA HIS A 48 1.23 -25.66 6.29
C HIS A 48 1.47 -26.82 7.26
N ASN A 49 0.39 -27.45 7.73
CA ASN A 49 0.48 -28.84 8.17
C ASN A 49 0.51 -29.69 6.89
N GLU A 50 1.55 -30.50 6.71
CA GLU A 50 1.92 -31.17 5.45
C GLU A 50 0.88 -32.14 4.85
N ALA A 51 -0.29 -32.29 5.46
CA ALA A 51 -1.28 -33.31 5.10
C ALA A 51 -2.50 -32.82 4.30
N ASP A 52 -2.74 -31.51 4.13
CA ASP A 52 -3.99 -31.05 3.50
C ASP A 52 -3.75 -30.11 2.31
N LYS A 53 -4.18 -30.56 1.13
CA LYS A 53 -4.46 -29.70 -0.02
C LYS A 53 -5.55 -28.71 0.42
N LEU A 54 -5.14 -27.52 0.86
CA LEU A 54 -5.97 -26.43 1.41
C LEU A 54 -7.48 -26.61 1.14
N PRO A 55 -8.21 -27.31 2.03
CA PRO A 55 -9.65 -27.24 2.01
C PRO A 55 -10.04 -25.83 2.45
N ARG A 56 -11.22 -25.38 2.03
CA ARG A 56 -11.75 -24.02 2.27
C ARG A 56 -11.77 -23.57 3.74
N GLY A 57 -11.45 -24.45 4.70
CA GLY A 57 -11.26 -24.17 6.13
C GLY A 57 -9.85 -23.74 6.56
N GLY A 58 -8.90 -23.56 5.64
CA GLY A 58 -7.56 -23.04 5.95
C GLY A 58 -7.48 -21.51 6.12
N LEU A 59 -8.54 -20.78 5.77
CA LEU A 59 -8.58 -19.31 5.84
C LEU A 59 -8.44 -18.82 7.29
N ASP A 60 -9.02 -19.55 8.24
CA ASP A 60 -9.02 -19.22 9.67
C ASP A 60 -7.62 -19.25 10.31
N LYS A 61 -6.65 -19.89 9.63
CA LYS A 61 -5.25 -20.02 10.08
C LYS A 61 -4.30 -19.10 9.34
N MET A 62 -4.81 -18.27 8.43
CA MET A 62 -4.00 -17.30 7.70
C MET A 62 -3.63 -16.16 8.65
N THR A 63 -2.34 -15.87 8.76
CA THR A 63 -1.83 -14.78 9.59
C THR A 63 -1.07 -13.78 8.72
N LEU A 64 -1.03 -12.53 9.18
CA LEU A 64 -0.28 -11.46 8.54
C LEU A 64 0.93 -11.12 9.40
N ILE A 65 2.11 -11.13 8.79
CA ILE A 65 3.37 -10.83 9.46
C ILE A 65 3.90 -9.52 8.88
N GLU A 66 4.14 -8.51 9.73
CA GLU A 66 4.73 -7.24 9.27
C GLU A 66 6.19 -7.47 8.86
N VAL A 67 6.49 -7.30 7.59
CA VAL A 67 7.84 -7.53 7.02
C VAL A 67 8.53 -6.21 6.64
N GLY A 68 7.76 -5.13 6.52
CA GLY A 68 8.25 -3.82 6.14
C GLY A 68 8.43 -3.65 4.61
N PRO A 69 8.70 -2.43 4.13
CA PRO A 69 8.94 -1.20 4.90
C PRO A 69 7.67 -0.67 5.58
N ARG A 70 7.87 0.13 6.65
CA ARG A 70 6.83 0.91 7.32
C ARG A 70 7.21 2.38 7.24
N PHE A 71 6.30 3.22 6.77
CA PHE A 71 6.52 4.65 6.71
C PHE A 71 5.21 5.43 6.86
N CYS A 72 5.36 6.72 7.06
CA CYS A 72 4.28 7.68 7.25
C CYS A 72 4.47 8.80 6.22
N LEU A 73 3.42 9.12 5.47
CA LEU A 73 3.41 10.20 4.49
C LEU A 73 2.59 11.36 5.02
N ASN A 74 3.19 12.55 5.03
CA ASN A 74 2.50 13.81 5.25
C ASN A 74 2.42 14.57 3.91
N PRO A 75 1.24 14.71 3.29
CA PRO A 75 1.10 15.49 2.07
C PRO A 75 1.53 16.95 2.30
N ILE A 76 2.47 17.45 1.49
CA ILE A 76 2.95 18.83 1.59
C ILE A 76 2.20 19.72 0.58
N LYS A 77 2.28 19.35 -0.71
CA LYS A 77 1.75 20.13 -1.82
C LYS A 77 1.40 19.22 -3.01
N ILE A 78 0.34 19.56 -3.74
CA ILE A 78 -0.05 18.90 -4.99
C ILE A 78 -0.02 19.94 -6.11
N PHE A 79 0.68 19.61 -7.19
CA PHE A 79 0.78 20.43 -8.39
C PHE A 79 -0.08 19.85 -9.51
N GLY A 80 -0.61 20.72 -10.36
CA GLY A 80 -1.46 20.31 -11.50
C GLY A 80 -0.71 19.70 -12.68
N GLY A 81 0.63 19.70 -12.66
CA GLY A 81 1.47 19.12 -13.69
C GLY A 81 2.56 18.22 -13.13
N SER A 82 3.31 17.58 -14.03
CA SER A 82 4.47 16.77 -13.66
C SER A 82 5.62 17.68 -13.21
N PHE A 83 5.98 17.58 -11.92
CA PHE A 83 7.06 18.37 -11.30
C PHE A 83 6.89 19.90 -11.38
N GLY A 84 5.68 20.42 -11.62
CA GLY A 84 5.41 21.85 -11.72
C GLY A 84 3.95 22.17 -12.07
N GLY A 85 3.69 23.42 -12.42
CA GLY A 85 2.34 23.93 -12.69
C GLY A 85 1.67 24.58 -11.47
N PRO A 86 0.39 24.97 -11.58
CA PRO A 86 -0.30 25.63 -10.48
C PRO A 86 -0.43 24.71 -9.28
N THR A 87 -0.27 25.29 -8.08
CA THR A 87 -0.55 24.61 -6.82
C THR A 87 -2.05 24.35 -6.73
N LEU A 88 -2.44 23.08 -6.65
CA LEU A 88 -3.83 22.67 -6.48
C LEU A 88 -4.20 22.47 -5.01
N TYR A 89 -3.22 22.10 -4.19
CA TYR A 89 -3.39 21.90 -2.76
C TYR A 89 -2.07 22.18 -2.04
N GLU A 90 -2.15 22.79 -0.87
CA GLU A 90 -1.04 23.01 0.05
C GLU A 90 -1.52 22.74 1.47
N ASN A 91 -0.78 21.93 2.21
CA ASN A 91 -1.16 21.54 3.57
C ASN A 91 -0.85 22.68 4.55
N PRO A 92 -1.87 23.32 5.17
CA PRO A 92 -1.63 24.43 6.09
C PRO A 92 -1.00 24.00 7.42
N PHE A 93 -1.02 22.72 7.75
CA PHE A 93 -0.49 22.16 9.00
C PHE A 93 0.91 21.56 8.86
N TYR A 94 1.46 21.52 7.65
CA TYR A 94 2.81 20.99 7.44
C TYR A 94 3.87 21.99 7.92
N VAL A 95 4.77 21.52 8.78
CA VAL A 95 5.96 22.26 9.22
C VAL A 95 7.21 21.50 8.75
N SER A 96 8.15 22.21 8.13
CA SER A 96 9.39 21.61 7.66
C SER A 96 10.24 21.08 8.83
N PRO A 97 10.82 19.87 8.74
CA PRO A 97 11.71 19.35 9.79
C PRO A 97 13.00 20.16 10.00
N ASN A 98 13.38 20.98 9.01
CA ASN A 98 14.62 21.78 9.07
C ASN A 98 14.41 23.18 9.65
N GLN A 99 13.19 23.49 10.07
CA GLN A 99 12.89 24.73 10.79
C GLN A 99 13.25 24.57 12.26
#